data_AF-A0A0S1SPV6-F1
#
_entry.id   AF-A0A0S1SPV6-F1
#
_cell.length_a   1.000
_cell.length_b   1.000
_cell.length_c   1.000
_cell.angle_alpha   90.00
_cell.angle_beta   90.00
_cell.angle_gamma   90.00
#
_symmetry.space_group_name_H-M   'P 1'
#
loop_
_entity.id
_entity.type
_entity.pdbx_description
1 polymer ?
#
loop_
_entity_poly.entity_id
_entity_poly.type
_entity_poly.pdbx_seq_one_letter_code
_entity_poly.pdbx_strand_id
1 'polypeptide(L)'
;MQHGSPNNGRPRLHQRLAEKIITLPYTALFSLWFVLAALFAAAYALLAVFAPEHAPQALLDQGPLRLIGNSLYYSVITSTTTGYGDIVPMGFSKFLSCIQSVVGFFLLAVFVTKLVSQQQELAVRQMHKLTYEDVFHNTREGLFVIRNDFDRLIQKVEQREPLTLEDWDDLAIAFKQGQSLLLEIPEFYSPEEVGLYTIDERREQLLQEAVHRTLHRINQLIDGFGLAGIDWTAHQKSAQELKEFLSVVGRVAPLWHARSPYAKNESFEMILRLKERAMNRMKHAA
;
A
#
# COMPACT_ATOMS: atom_id res chain seq x y z
N MET A 1 12.88 -26.44 21.95
CA MET A 1 12.34 -25.47 22.93
C MET A 1 13.30 -24.30 23.02
N GLN A 2 13.06 -23.24 22.25
CA GLN A 2 13.70 -21.94 22.45
C GLN A 2 12.57 -20.95 22.70
N HIS A 3 12.52 -20.44 23.93
CA HIS A 3 11.56 -19.42 24.36
C HIS A 3 11.87 -18.11 23.63
N GLY A 4 11.06 -17.76 22.63
CA GLY A 4 10.91 -16.37 22.21
C GLY A 4 10.19 -15.60 23.31
N SER A 5 10.93 -14.81 24.08
CA SER A 5 10.31 -13.79 24.95
C SER A 5 9.57 -12.78 24.07
N PRO A 6 8.31 -12.43 24.36
CA PRO A 6 7.66 -11.31 23.70
C PRO A 6 8.36 -10.03 24.17
N ASN A 7 9.09 -9.39 23.26
CA ASN A 7 9.69 -8.08 23.49
C ASN A 7 8.56 -7.06 23.66
N ASN A 8 8.07 -6.92 24.89
CA ASN A 8 7.07 -5.92 25.28
C ASN A 8 7.78 -4.56 25.44
N GLY A 9 8.34 -4.06 24.34
CA GLY A 9 9.14 -2.85 24.29
C GLY A 9 8.24 -1.62 24.30
N ARG A 10 7.88 -1.12 25.49
CA ARG A 10 7.33 0.25 25.61
C ARG A 10 8.30 1.19 24.88
N PRO A 11 7.84 2.00 23.90
CA PRO A 11 8.73 2.88 23.16
C PRO A 11 9.47 3.79 24.14
N ARG A 12 10.79 3.91 23.96
CA ARG A 12 11.66 4.70 24.83
C ARG A 12 11.18 6.16 24.83
N LEU A 13 11.41 6.90 25.92
CA LEU A 13 10.92 8.27 26.09
C LEU A 13 11.26 9.17 24.88
N HIS A 14 12.47 9.05 24.33
CA HIS A 14 12.89 9.82 23.15
C HIS A 14 12.13 9.45 21.87
N GLN A 15 11.72 8.18 21.69
CA GLN A 15 10.90 7.76 20.55
C GLN A 15 9.51 8.38 20.63
N ARG A 16 8.88 8.35 21.80
CA ARG A 16 7.58 9.00 22.03
C ARG A 16 7.63 10.51 21.82
N LEU A 17 8.72 11.16 22.22
CA LEU A 17 8.92 12.59 22.00
C LEU A 17 9.09 12.90 20.51
N ALA A 18 9.91 12.13 19.79
CA ALA A 18 10.10 12.29 18.36
C ALA A 18 8.78 12.07 17.58
N GLU A 19 8.04 11.00 17.87
CA GLU A 19 6.73 10.73 17.30
C GLU A 19 5.76 11.90 17.57
N LYS A 20 5.69 12.37 18.82
CA LYS A 20 4.80 13.47 19.19
C LYS A 20 5.15 14.76 18.46
N ILE A 21 6.44 15.07 18.29
CA ILE A 21 6.91 16.25 17.55
C ILE A 21 6.52 16.16 16.06
N ILE A 22 6.66 14.99 15.45
CA ILE A 22 6.33 14.79 14.02
C ILE A 22 4.81 14.89 13.79
N THR A 23 3.99 14.47 14.75
CA THR A 23 2.52 14.55 14.65
C THR A 23 1.94 15.96 14.82
N LEU A 24 2.74 16.94 15.27
CA LEU A 24 2.26 18.32 15.43
C LEU A 24 1.84 18.91 14.08
N PRO A 25 0.76 19.72 14.01
CA PRO A 25 0.35 20.36 12.76
C PRO A 25 1.42 21.35 12.28
N TYR A 26 1.46 21.61 10.97
CA TYR A 26 2.43 22.55 10.39
C TYR A 26 2.35 23.94 11.01
N THR A 27 1.13 24.37 11.35
CA THR A 27 0.86 25.63 12.06
C THR A 27 1.52 25.66 13.44
N ALA A 28 1.50 24.55 14.18
CA ALA A 28 2.16 24.45 15.48
C ALA A 28 3.68 24.53 15.34
N LEU A 29 4.29 23.81 14.40
CA LEU A 29 5.74 23.88 14.16
C LEU A 29 6.20 25.28 13.74
N PHE A 30 5.44 25.94 12.86
CA PHE A 30 5.73 27.32 12.44
C PHE A 30 5.58 28.29 13.62
N SER A 31 4.50 28.18 14.39
CA SER A 31 4.30 29.01 15.58
C SER A 31 5.40 28.81 16.63
N LEU A 32 5.87 27.57 16.82
CA LEU A 32 6.96 27.24 17.73
C LEU A 32 8.26 27.92 17.29
N TRP A 33 8.56 27.92 15.99
CA TRP A 33 9.71 28.63 15.45
C TRP A 33 9.64 30.14 15.69
N PHE A 34 8.49 30.78 15.43
CA PHE A 34 8.29 32.21 15.70
C PHE A 34 8.42 32.54 17.19
N VAL A 35 7.84 31.73 18.06
CA VAL A 35 7.91 31.92 19.52
C VAL A 35 9.35 31.78 20.00
N LEU A 36 10.10 30.79 19.51
CA LEU A 36 11.51 30.64 19.84
C LEU A 36 12.34 31.80 19.32
N ALA A 37 12.13 32.24 18.08
CA ALA A 37 12.80 33.41 17.53
C ALA A 37 12.53 34.67 18.38
N ALA A 38 11.28 34.90 18.81
CA ALA A 38 10.94 36.00 19.70
C ALA A 38 11.58 35.86 21.10
N LEU A 39 11.62 34.64 21.65
CA LEU A 39 12.23 34.37 22.96
C LEU A 39 13.74 34.66 22.96
N PHE A 40 14.45 34.19 21.93
CA PHE A 40 15.88 34.47 21.78
C PHE A 40 16.14 35.96 21.50
N ALA A 41 15.28 36.61 20.70
CA ALA A 41 15.35 38.06 20.49
C ALA A 41 15.21 38.84 21.81
N ALA A 42 14.24 38.47 22.64
CA ALA A 42 14.07 39.04 23.97
C ALA A 42 15.29 38.78 24.86
N ALA A 43 15.89 37.59 24.81
CA ALA A 43 17.10 37.26 25.55
C ALA A 43 18.31 38.12 25.11
N TYR A 44 18.51 38.36 23.81
CA TYR A 44 19.56 39.26 23.33
C TYR A 44 19.32 40.72 23.74
N ALA A 45 18.07 41.18 23.67
CA ALA A 45 17.71 42.53 24.13
C ALA A 45 17.93 42.69 25.64
N LEU A 46 17.58 41.68 26.44
CA LEU A 46 17.83 41.66 27.89
C LEU A 46 19.33 41.68 28.19
N LEU A 47 20.15 40.92 27.45
CA LEU A 47 21.60 41.00 27.57
C LEU A 47 22.11 42.41 27.26
N ALA A 48 21.59 43.07 26.23
CA ALA A 48 22.00 44.44 25.89
C ALA A 48 21.68 45.46 26.99
N VAL A 49 20.59 45.27 27.74
CA VAL A 49 20.17 46.17 28.82
C VAL A 49 20.90 45.88 30.14
N PHE A 50 21.03 44.60 30.53
CA PHE A 50 21.50 44.20 31.85
C PHE A 50 22.97 43.77 31.91
N ALA A 51 23.53 43.29 30.79
CA ALA A 51 24.91 42.85 30.68
C ALA A 51 25.52 43.22 29.32
N PRO A 52 25.75 44.53 29.05
CA PRO A 52 26.18 45.03 27.74
C PRO A 52 27.44 44.35 27.19
N GLU A 53 28.39 43.99 28.06
CA GLU A 53 29.63 43.29 27.69
C GLU A 53 29.42 41.89 27.08
N HIS A 54 28.22 41.32 27.25
CA HIS A 54 27.85 39.99 26.77
C HIS A 54 26.79 40.03 25.67
N ALA A 55 26.35 41.21 25.25
CA ALA A 55 25.37 41.38 24.21
C ALA A 55 26.03 41.42 22.81
N PRO A 56 25.29 41.10 21.74
CA PRO A 56 25.75 41.33 20.38
C PRO A 56 26.10 42.81 20.14
N GLN A 57 27.24 43.06 19.50
CA GLN A 57 27.85 44.41 19.44
C GLN A 57 26.93 45.47 18.84
N ALA A 58 26.20 45.12 17.79
CA ALA A 58 25.33 46.03 17.09
C ALA A 58 24.06 46.40 17.88
N LEU A 59 23.78 45.78 19.02
CA LEU A 59 22.59 46.06 19.84
C LEU A 59 22.84 47.11 20.94
N LEU A 60 24.09 47.51 21.14
CA LEU A 60 24.48 48.49 22.15
C LEU A 60 24.07 49.91 21.74
N ASP A 61 23.77 50.75 22.74
CA ASP A 61 23.44 52.18 22.59
C ASP A 61 22.31 52.50 21.59
N GLN A 62 21.36 51.58 21.44
CA GLN A 62 20.21 51.75 20.55
C GLN A 62 18.94 52.22 21.27
N GLY A 63 18.14 53.04 20.60
CA GLY A 63 16.78 53.36 21.05
C GLY A 63 15.87 52.12 21.09
N PRO A 64 14.82 52.09 21.94
CA PRO A 64 14.02 50.88 22.22
C PRO A 64 13.46 50.18 20.98
N LEU A 65 12.95 50.95 20.01
CA LEU A 65 12.37 50.40 18.78
C LEU A 65 13.42 49.69 17.90
N ARG A 66 14.63 50.27 17.80
CA ARG A 66 15.74 49.70 17.03
C ARG A 66 16.32 48.47 17.72
N LEU A 67 16.42 48.49 19.05
CA LEU A 67 16.87 47.35 19.84
C LEU A 67 16.00 46.11 19.61
N ILE A 68 14.67 46.26 19.67
CA ILE A 68 13.72 45.17 19.44
C ILE A 68 13.83 44.65 18.00
N GLY A 69 13.84 45.55 17.01
CA GLY A 69 13.95 45.19 15.59
C GLY A 69 15.23 44.44 15.27
N ASN A 70 16.38 44.95 15.72
CA ASN A 70 17.69 44.35 15.47
C ASN A 70 17.88 43.05 16.25
N SER A 71 17.31 42.93 17.44
CA SER A 71 17.34 41.68 18.22
C SER A 71 16.50 40.59 17.55
N LEU A 72 15.32 40.94 17.02
CA LEU A 72 14.48 40.02 16.25
C LEU A 72 15.17 39.60 14.95
N TYR A 73 15.73 40.56 14.22
CA TYR A 73 16.51 40.30 13.03
C TYR A 73 17.69 39.36 13.31
N TYR A 74 18.50 39.64 14.34
CA TYR A 74 19.62 38.79 14.74
C TYR A 74 19.17 37.36 15.08
N SER A 75 18.07 37.24 15.81
CA SER A 75 17.48 35.96 16.19
C SER A 75 17.02 35.16 14.96
N VAL A 76 16.33 35.80 14.01
CA VAL A 76 15.87 35.14 12.78
C VAL A 76 17.06 34.66 11.96
N ILE A 77 18.04 35.51 11.64
CA ILE A 77 19.19 35.13 10.80
C ILE A 77 20.08 34.07 11.46
N THR A 78 20.11 34.01 12.80
CA THR A 78 20.82 32.98 13.56
C THR A 78 20.05 31.65 13.50
N SER A 79 18.73 31.68 13.73
CA SER A 79 17.90 30.48 13.66
C SER A 79 17.81 29.88 12.25
N THR A 80 17.88 30.70 11.20
CA THR A 80 17.93 30.24 9.80
C THR A 80 19.33 29.92 9.32
N THR A 81 20.35 30.07 10.17
CA THR A 81 21.77 29.89 9.83
C THR A 81 22.28 30.78 8.69
N THR A 82 21.58 31.88 8.40
CA THR A 82 21.94 32.83 7.34
C THR A 82 23.14 33.68 7.74
N GLY A 83 23.11 34.25 8.95
CA GLY A 83 24.24 34.95 9.57
C GLY A 83 25.02 35.91 8.67
N TYR A 84 24.41 37.01 8.21
CA TYR A 84 25.05 37.98 7.31
C TYR A 84 26.34 38.60 7.85
N GLY A 85 26.59 38.53 9.16
CA GLY A 85 27.81 39.00 9.80
C GLY A 85 27.81 40.49 10.16
N ASP A 86 26.69 41.16 9.96
CA ASP A 86 26.44 42.55 10.37
C ASP A 86 26.22 42.72 11.88
N ILE A 87 25.72 41.68 12.55
CA ILE A 87 25.60 41.60 14.00
C ILE A 87 26.44 40.44 14.52
N VAL A 88 27.44 40.74 15.35
CA VAL A 88 28.39 39.76 15.88
C VAL A 88 28.15 39.52 17.38
N PRO A 89 27.99 38.27 17.84
CA PRO A 89 27.83 37.95 19.25
C PRO A 89 29.14 38.12 20.03
N MET A 90 29.05 38.64 21.25
CA MET A 90 30.17 38.82 22.19
C MET A 90 29.89 38.16 23.54
N GLY A 91 30.93 37.75 24.25
CA GLY A 91 30.80 37.13 25.57
C GLY A 91 29.81 35.96 25.59
N PHE A 92 28.85 36.00 26.51
CA PHE A 92 27.85 34.94 26.70
C PHE A 92 26.87 34.77 25.54
N SER A 93 26.58 35.82 24.76
CA SER A 93 25.70 35.70 23.59
C SER A 93 26.23 34.72 22.54
N LYS A 94 27.55 34.45 22.48
CA LYS A 94 28.11 33.40 21.61
C LYS A 94 27.54 32.03 21.91
N PHE A 95 27.48 31.66 23.19
CA PHE A 95 26.92 30.38 23.63
C PHE A 95 25.42 30.31 23.34
N LEU A 96 24.69 31.40 23.58
CA LEU A 96 23.27 31.50 23.30
C LEU A 96 22.97 31.34 21.79
N SER A 97 23.75 31.99 20.93
CA SER A 97 23.65 31.85 19.47
C SER A 97 23.97 30.42 19.00
N CYS A 98 24.94 29.74 19.61
CA CYS A 98 25.19 28.32 19.33
C CYS A 98 23.98 27.45 19.65
N ILE A 99 23.37 27.62 20.84
CA ILE A 99 22.15 26.88 21.21
C ILE A 99 21.03 27.19 20.22
N GLN A 100 20.83 28.46 19.88
CA GLN A 100 19.79 28.88 18.96
C GLN A 100 19.96 28.24 17.58
N SER A 101 21.17 28.25 17.02
CA SER A 101 21.46 27.63 15.73
C SER A 101 21.20 26.13 15.74
N VAL A 102 21.56 25.44 16.81
CA VAL A 102 21.29 24.00 16.98
C VAL A 102 19.78 23.75 17.03
N VAL A 103 19.04 24.51 17.84
CA VAL A 103 17.57 24.39 17.94
C VAL A 103 16.90 24.69 16.59
N GLY A 104 17.31 25.76 15.91
CA GLY A 104 16.80 26.13 14.59
C GLY A 104 17.03 25.04 13.54
N PHE A 105 18.24 24.46 13.52
CA PHE A 105 18.57 23.34 12.66
C PHE A 105 17.70 22.11 12.92
N PHE A 106 17.49 21.73 14.19
CA PHE A 106 16.60 20.62 14.53
C PHE A 106 15.15 20.87 14.11
N LEU A 107 14.63 22.09 14.28
CA LEU A 107 13.27 22.43 13.84
C LEU A 107 13.13 22.35 12.31
N LEU A 108 14.14 22.84 11.57
CA LEU A 108 14.16 22.72 10.11
C LEU A 108 14.20 21.26 9.67
N ALA A 109 15.02 20.42 10.31
CA ALA A 109 15.10 18.99 10.04
C ALA A 109 13.76 18.29 10.27
N VAL A 110 13.08 18.57 11.38
CA VAL A 110 11.73 18.05 11.66
C VAL A 110 10.74 18.46 10.57
N PHE A 111 10.78 19.72 10.13
CA PHE A 111 9.90 20.22 9.08
C PHE A 111 10.11 19.47 7.76
N VAL A 112 11.36 19.31 7.34
CA VAL A 112 11.73 18.57 6.11
C VAL A 112 11.31 17.11 6.23
N THR A 113 11.62 16.43 7.34
CA THR A 113 11.21 15.03 7.57
C THR A 113 9.70 14.87 7.48
N LYS A 114 8.93 15.82 8.04
CA LYS A 114 7.47 15.76 7.98
C LYS A 114 6.95 15.94 6.55
N LEU A 115 7.51 16.87 5.77
CA LEU A 115 7.16 17.04 4.35
C LEU A 115 7.44 15.77 3.55
N VAL A 116 8.62 15.16 3.74
CA VAL A 116 8.99 13.91 3.07
C VAL A 116 8.07 12.77 3.49
N SER A 117 7.76 12.63 4.79
CA SER A 117 6.86 11.60 5.29
C SER A 117 5.45 11.71 4.71
N GLN A 118 4.91 12.92 4.55
CA GLN A 118 3.61 13.13 3.91
C GLN A 118 3.64 12.72 2.43
N GLN A 119 4.70 13.07 1.70
CA GLN A 119 4.86 12.66 0.30
C GLN A 119 4.99 11.14 0.16
N GLN A 120 5.74 10.49 1.07
CA GLN A 120 5.87 9.04 1.12
C GLN A 120 4.54 8.37 1.41
N GLU A 121 3.75 8.89 2.35
CA GLU A 121 2.42 8.36 2.64
C GLU A 121 1.52 8.43 1.40
N LEU A 122 1.46 9.58 0.73
CA LEU A 122 0.67 9.74 -0.51
C LEU A 122 1.14 8.78 -1.62
N ALA A 123 2.45 8.63 -1.82
CA ALA A 123 3.01 7.72 -2.81
C ALA A 123 2.64 6.26 -2.51
N VAL A 124 2.71 5.85 -1.24
CA VAL A 124 2.30 4.50 -0.80
C VAL A 124 0.81 4.29 -1.06
N ARG A 125 -0.05 5.25 -0.72
CA ARG A 125 -1.50 5.16 -0.98
C ARG A 125 -1.81 5.03 -2.47
N GLN A 126 -1.13 5.80 -3.31
CA GLN A 126 -1.29 5.74 -4.76
C GLN A 126 -0.79 4.41 -5.33
N MET A 127 0.34 3.90 -4.84
CA MET A 127 0.88 2.60 -5.25
C MET A 127 -0.10 1.48 -4.91
N HIS A 128 -0.68 1.45 -3.70
CA HIS A 128 -1.71 0.47 -3.36
C HIS A 128 -2.92 0.53 -4.31
N LYS A 129 -3.39 1.73 -4.68
CA LYS A 129 -4.49 1.87 -5.64
C LYS A 129 -4.14 1.31 -7.02
N LEU A 130 -2.95 1.61 -7.54
CA LEU A 130 -2.49 1.11 -8.83
C LEU A 130 -2.33 -0.41 -8.82
N THR A 131 -1.67 -0.96 -7.79
CA THR A 131 -1.52 -2.40 -7.62
C THR A 131 -2.88 -3.09 -7.56
N TYR A 132 -3.84 -2.54 -6.83
CA TYR A 132 -5.21 -3.06 -6.80
C TYR A 132 -5.83 -3.10 -8.21
N GLU A 133 -5.73 -2.01 -8.96
CA GLU A 133 -6.28 -1.92 -10.32
C GLU A 133 -5.59 -2.92 -11.25
N ASP A 134 -4.27 -3.06 -11.16
CA ASP A 134 -3.49 -4.01 -11.94
C ASP A 134 -3.86 -5.45 -11.62
N VAL A 135 -3.93 -5.85 -10.35
CA VAL A 135 -4.35 -7.21 -9.96
C VAL A 135 -5.77 -7.47 -10.47
N PHE A 136 -6.70 -6.52 -10.30
CA PHE A 136 -8.08 -6.68 -10.79
C PHE A 136 -8.15 -6.88 -12.31
N HIS A 137 -7.43 -6.06 -13.07
CA HIS A 137 -7.36 -6.17 -14.51
C HIS A 137 -6.68 -7.47 -14.95
N ASN A 138 -5.57 -7.85 -14.33
CA ASN A 138 -4.82 -9.07 -14.62
C ASN A 138 -5.64 -10.33 -14.31
N THR A 139 -6.33 -10.38 -13.17
CA THR A 139 -7.22 -11.49 -12.82
C THR A 139 -8.30 -11.67 -13.89
N ARG A 140 -9.00 -10.59 -14.26
CA ARG A 140 -10.12 -10.68 -15.21
C ARG A 140 -9.65 -10.99 -16.64
N GLU A 141 -8.60 -10.33 -17.10
CA GLU A 141 -8.05 -10.53 -18.44
C GLU A 141 -7.41 -11.91 -18.56
N GLY A 142 -6.69 -12.37 -17.53
CA GLY A 142 -6.14 -13.72 -17.49
C GLY A 142 -7.23 -14.79 -17.57
N LEU A 143 -8.35 -14.62 -16.85
CA LEU A 143 -9.51 -15.53 -16.96
C LEU A 143 -10.17 -15.47 -18.34
N PHE A 144 -10.15 -14.30 -19.01
CA PHE A 144 -10.63 -14.17 -20.39
C PHE A 144 -9.74 -14.94 -21.38
N VAL A 145 -8.41 -14.82 -21.26
CA VAL A 145 -7.45 -15.55 -22.11
C VAL A 145 -7.63 -17.07 -21.96
N ILE A 146 -7.67 -17.56 -20.72
CA ILE A 146 -7.92 -18.97 -20.42
C ILE A 146 -9.24 -19.45 -21.03
N ARG A 147 -10.29 -18.63 -20.96
CA ARG A 147 -11.59 -18.96 -21.56
C ARG A 147 -11.50 -19.05 -23.08
N ASN A 148 -10.74 -18.17 -23.71
CA ASN A 148 -10.52 -18.21 -25.16
C ASN A 148 -9.75 -19.47 -25.58
N ASP A 149 -8.81 -19.95 -24.77
CA ASP A 149 -8.13 -21.23 -25.00
C ASP A 149 -9.11 -22.40 -24.92
N PHE A 150 -10.03 -22.39 -23.94
CA PHE A 150 -11.10 -23.38 -23.86
C PHE A 150 -12.05 -23.30 -25.05
N ASP A 151 -12.44 -22.10 -25.49
CA ASP A 151 -13.32 -21.92 -26.66
C ASP A 151 -12.65 -22.49 -27.93
N ARG A 152 -11.33 -22.32 -28.10
CA ARG A 152 -10.57 -22.90 -29.20
C ARG A 152 -10.59 -24.44 -29.17
N LEU A 153 -10.41 -25.04 -28.00
CA LEU A 153 -10.47 -26.50 -27.84
C LEU A 153 -11.87 -27.05 -28.05
N ILE A 154 -12.91 -26.37 -27.54
CA ILE A 154 -14.31 -26.73 -27.78
C ILE A 154 -14.57 -26.78 -29.29
N GLN A 155 -14.15 -25.75 -30.03
CA GLN A 155 -14.34 -25.68 -31.47
C GLN A 155 -13.64 -26.84 -32.21
N LYS A 156 -12.39 -27.17 -31.85
CA LYS A 156 -11.68 -28.32 -32.43
C LYS A 156 -12.44 -29.64 -32.21
N VAL A 157 -12.94 -29.85 -30.99
CA VAL A 157 -13.71 -31.06 -30.64
C VAL A 157 -15.02 -31.13 -31.43
N GLU A 158 -15.74 -30.02 -31.55
CA GLU A 158 -16.98 -29.94 -32.34
C GLU A 158 -16.75 -30.22 -33.84
N GLN A 159 -15.63 -29.75 -34.38
CA GLN A 159 -15.22 -29.97 -35.77
C GLN A 159 -14.61 -31.36 -36.00
N ARG A 160 -14.49 -32.19 -34.95
CA ARG A 160 -13.83 -33.51 -34.98
C ARG A 160 -12.38 -33.45 -35.46
N GLU A 161 -11.70 -32.33 -35.19
CA GLU A 161 -10.26 -32.23 -35.41
C GLU A 161 -9.51 -33.03 -34.34
N PRO A 162 -8.42 -33.73 -34.71
CA PRO A 162 -7.61 -34.46 -33.74
C PRO A 162 -6.89 -33.48 -32.80
N LEU A 163 -7.02 -33.70 -31.48
CA LEU A 163 -6.29 -32.95 -30.47
C LEU A 163 -4.82 -33.39 -30.46
N THR A 164 -3.90 -32.43 -30.48
CA THR A 164 -2.46 -32.69 -30.42
C THR A 164 -1.98 -32.80 -28.97
N LEU A 165 -0.74 -33.26 -28.77
CA LEU A 165 -0.11 -33.22 -27.44
C LEU A 165 0.05 -31.78 -26.91
N GLU A 166 0.29 -30.82 -27.82
CA GLU A 166 0.37 -29.40 -27.50
C GLU A 166 -0.96 -28.87 -26.96
N ASP A 167 -2.09 -29.26 -27.56
CA ASP A 167 -3.43 -28.88 -27.06
C ASP A 167 -3.66 -29.32 -25.59
N TRP A 168 -3.15 -30.49 -25.21
CA TRP A 168 -3.24 -30.98 -23.82
C TRP A 168 -2.31 -30.26 -22.86
N ASP A 169 -1.11 -29.90 -23.32
CA ASP A 169 -0.16 -29.11 -22.54
C ASP A 169 -0.67 -27.67 -22.32
N ASP A 170 -1.20 -27.03 -23.36
CA ASP A 170 -1.84 -25.72 -23.29
C ASP A 170 -3.04 -25.74 -22.34
N LEU A 171 -3.87 -26.78 -22.40
CA LEU A 171 -4.98 -26.97 -21.48
C LEU A 171 -4.51 -27.07 -20.01
N ALA A 172 -3.43 -27.81 -19.75
CA ALA A 172 -2.86 -27.91 -18.41
C ALA A 172 -2.29 -26.56 -17.93
N ILE A 173 -1.62 -25.80 -18.80
CA ILE A 173 -1.11 -24.45 -18.51
C ILE A 173 -2.27 -23.50 -18.18
N ALA A 174 -3.35 -23.54 -18.95
CA ALA A 174 -4.52 -22.70 -18.75
C ALA A 174 -5.19 -22.97 -17.38
N PHE A 175 -5.32 -24.24 -16.98
CA PHE A 175 -5.81 -24.58 -15.64
C PHE A 175 -4.87 -24.07 -14.54
N LYS A 176 -3.57 -24.25 -14.69
CA LYS A 176 -2.57 -23.79 -13.72
C LYS A 176 -2.56 -22.26 -13.58
N GLN A 177 -2.66 -21.53 -14.69
CA GLN A 177 -2.79 -20.07 -14.67
C GLN A 177 -4.09 -19.64 -13.97
N GLY A 178 -5.19 -20.34 -14.26
CA GLY A 178 -6.47 -20.11 -13.62
C GLY A 178 -6.42 -20.30 -12.10
N GLN A 179 -5.68 -21.29 -11.61
CA GLN A 179 -5.45 -21.47 -10.16
C GLN A 179 -4.79 -20.24 -9.55
N SER A 180 -3.71 -19.73 -10.14
CA SER A 180 -3.00 -18.54 -9.66
C SER A 180 -3.92 -17.32 -9.58
N LEU A 181 -4.67 -17.04 -10.66
CA LEU A 181 -5.59 -15.89 -10.71
C LEU A 181 -6.71 -16.00 -9.67
N LEU A 182 -7.25 -17.20 -9.45
CA LEU A 182 -8.28 -17.41 -8.43
C LEU A 182 -7.76 -17.18 -7.01
N LEU A 183 -6.49 -17.45 -6.74
CA LEU A 183 -5.88 -17.25 -5.43
C LEU A 183 -5.67 -15.77 -5.09
N GLU A 184 -5.64 -14.88 -6.08
CA GLU A 184 -5.54 -13.43 -5.89
C GLU A 184 -6.89 -12.81 -5.46
N ILE A 185 -8.03 -13.42 -5.83
CA ILE A 185 -9.37 -12.84 -5.60
C ILE A 185 -9.65 -12.52 -4.12
N PRO A 186 -9.33 -13.38 -3.13
CA PRO A 186 -9.59 -13.06 -1.72
C PRO A 186 -8.82 -11.85 -1.18
N GLU A 187 -7.69 -11.49 -1.79
CA GLU A 187 -6.86 -10.37 -1.33
C GLU A 187 -7.58 -9.03 -1.46
N PHE A 188 -8.48 -8.88 -2.44
CA PHE A 188 -9.34 -7.69 -2.57
C PHE A 188 -10.26 -7.43 -1.36
N TYR A 189 -10.38 -8.40 -0.45
CA TYR A 189 -11.27 -8.36 0.71
C TYR A 189 -10.51 -8.57 2.04
N SER A 190 -9.18 -8.50 2.05
CA SER A 190 -8.37 -8.72 3.24
C SER A 190 -8.53 -7.58 4.27
N PRO A 191 -8.87 -7.87 5.55
CA PRO A 191 -9.10 -6.86 6.59
C PRO A 191 -7.91 -5.94 6.89
N GLU A 192 -6.68 -6.41 6.64
CA GLU A 192 -5.44 -5.67 6.87
C GLU A 192 -5.26 -4.50 5.88
N GLU A 193 -5.94 -4.55 4.73
CA GLU A 193 -5.94 -3.51 3.70
C GLU A 193 -7.19 -2.59 3.76
N VAL A 194 -8.10 -2.84 4.72
CA VAL A 194 -9.32 -2.06 4.93
C VAL A 194 -8.95 -0.67 5.43
N GLY A 195 -8.86 0.27 4.49
CA GLY A 195 -8.62 1.69 4.77
C GLY A 195 -8.11 2.49 3.56
N LEU A 196 -7.56 1.82 2.54
CA LEU A 196 -6.97 2.49 1.38
C LEU A 196 -7.83 2.40 0.11
N TYR A 197 -8.43 1.25 -0.17
CA TYR A 197 -9.34 1.07 -1.30
C TYR A 197 -10.20 -0.19 -1.09
N THR A 198 -11.52 -0.07 -1.23
CA THR A 198 -12.46 -1.20 -1.15
C THR A 198 -13.02 -1.48 -2.54
N ILE A 199 -13.17 -2.76 -2.92
CA ILE A 199 -13.84 -3.12 -4.17
C ILE A 199 -15.25 -2.50 -4.21
N ASP A 200 -15.65 -1.97 -5.36
CA ASP A 200 -17.02 -1.50 -5.59
C ASP A 200 -17.92 -2.66 -6.05
N GLU A 201 -19.24 -2.51 -5.90
CA GLU A 201 -20.22 -3.54 -6.27
C GLU A 201 -20.06 -4.01 -7.73
N ARG A 202 -19.74 -3.09 -8.66
CA ARG A 202 -19.61 -3.40 -10.08
C ARG A 202 -18.38 -4.26 -10.35
N ARG A 203 -17.23 -3.92 -9.77
CA ARG A 203 -15.97 -4.67 -9.90
C ARG A 203 -16.14 -6.07 -9.32
N GLU A 204 -16.80 -6.18 -8.18
CA GLU A 204 -17.11 -7.48 -7.58
C GLU A 204 -17.98 -8.35 -8.51
N GLN A 205 -19.08 -7.79 -9.04
CA GLN A 205 -19.94 -8.49 -10.01
C GLN A 205 -19.16 -8.96 -11.24
N LEU A 206 -18.26 -8.12 -11.77
CA LEU A 206 -17.43 -8.47 -12.92
C LEU A 206 -16.46 -9.63 -12.63
N LEU A 207 -15.88 -9.70 -11.42
CA LEU A 207 -15.05 -10.84 -11.02
C LEU A 207 -15.89 -12.12 -10.89
N GLN A 208 -17.06 -12.03 -10.25
CA GLN A 208 -17.97 -13.18 -10.11
C GLN A 208 -18.37 -13.72 -11.48
N GLU A 209 -18.72 -12.82 -12.40
CA GLU A 209 -19.09 -13.16 -13.75
C GLU A 209 -17.92 -13.79 -14.54
N ALA A 210 -16.70 -13.28 -14.38
CA ALA A 210 -15.51 -13.84 -15.02
C ALA A 210 -15.29 -15.29 -14.56
N VAL A 211 -15.27 -15.53 -13.25
CA VAL A 211 -15.09 -16.88 -12.67
C VAL A 211 -16.22 -17.82 -13.09
N HIS A 212 -17.47 -17.36 -13.02
CA HIS A 212 -18.63 -18.15 -13.42
C HIS A 212 -18.56 -18.55 -14.90
N ARG A 213 -18.28 -17.60 -15.81
CA ARG A 213 -18.15 -17.88 -17.25
C ARG A 213 -17.00 -18.82 -17.56
N THR A 214 -15.86 -18.71 -16.86
CA THR A 214 -14.73 -19.63 -17.02
C THR A 214 -15.11 -21.04 -16.58
N LEU A 215 -15.72 -21.22 -15.41
CA LEU A 215 -16.24 -22.52 -14.96
C LEU A 215 -17.29 -23.11 -15.89
N HIS A 216 -18.14 -22.26 -16.48
CA HIS A 216 -19.13 -22.68 -17.46
C HIS A 216 -18.46 -23.24 -18.72
N ARG A 217 -17.43 -22.56 -19.26
CA ARG A 217 -16.67 -23.07 -20.40
C ARG A 217 -15.91 -24.34 -20.10
N ILE A 218 -15.32 -24.49 -18.91
CA ILE A 218 -14.70 -25.75 -18.48
C ILE A 218 -15.73 -26.89 -18.53
N ASN A 219 -16.94 -26.67 -18.02
CA ASN A 219 -17.99 -27.69 -18.10
C ASN A 219 -18.37 -28.03 -19.54
N GLN A 220 -18.48 -27.05 -20.42
CA GLN A 220 -18.78 -27.28 -21.84
C GLN A 220 -17.66 -28.02 -22.57
N LEU A 221 -16.40 -27.73 -22.26
CA LEU A 221 -15.25 -28.45 -22.79
C LEU A 221 -15.30 -29.94 -22.39
N ILE A 222 -15.54 -30.22 -21.10
CA ILE A 222 -15.67 -31.60 -20.60
C ILE A 222 -16.87 -32.31 -21.26
N ASP A 223 -17.98 -31.61 -21.46
CA ASP A 223 -19.14 -32.15 -22.21
C ASP A 223 -18.77 -32.50 -23.65
N GLY A 224 -18.05 -31.60 -24.33
CA GLY A 224 -17.56 -31.81 -25.68
C GLY A 224 -16.70 -33.07 -25.78
N PHE A 225 -15.74 -33.24 -24.86
CA PHE A 225 -14.91 -34.45 -24.82
C PHE A 225 -15.75 -35.73 -24.62
N GLY A 226 -16.72 -35.70 -23.70
CA GLY A 226 -17.62 -36.84 -23.46
C GLY A 226 -18.46 -37.22 -24.68
N LEU A 227 -19.03 -36.22 -25.37
CA LEU A 227 -19.82 -36.44 -26.60
C LEU A 227 -18.99 -36.94 -27.78
N ALA A 228 -17.73 -36.51 -27.87
CA ALA A 228 -16.79 -36.95 -28.90
C ALA A 228 -16.14 -38.32 -28.59
N GLY A 229 -16.37 -38.89 -27.39
CA GLY A 229 -15.75 -40.14 -26.96
C GLY A 229 -14.24 -40.01 -26.68
N ILE A 230 -13.77 -38.80 -26.36
CA ILE A 230 -12.36 -38.53 -26.06
C ILE A 230 -12.10 -38.86 -24.59
N ASP A 231 -11.19 -39.80 -24.33
CA ASP A 231 -10.69 -40.09 -22.98
C ASP A 231 -9.72 -38.99 -22.53
N TRP A 232 -10.28 -37.88 -22.07
CA TRP A 232 -9.54 -36.73 -21.57
C TRP A 232 -8.90 -37.01 -20.20
N THR A 233 -9.34 -38.05 -19.49
CA THR A 233 -8.76 -38.50 -18.21
C THR A 233 -7.46 -39.28 -18.39
N ALA A 234 -7.24 -39.90 -19.55
CA ALA A 234 -5.96 -40.54 -19.87
C ALA A 234 -4.77 -39.57 -19.85
N HIS A 235 -5.02 -38.26 -20.07
CA HIS A 235 -3.99 -37.22 -20.02
C HIS A 235 -3.77 -36.76 -18.58
N GLN A 236 -2.92 -37.48 -17.85
CA GLN A 236 -2.73 -37.31 -16.40
C GLN A 236 -2.44 -35.87 -15.96
N LYS A 237 -1.63 -35.11 -16.73
CA LYS A 237 -1.24 -33.73 -16.40
C LYS A 237 -2.43 -32.77 -16.43
N SER A 238 -3.17 -32.72 -17.53
CA SER A 238 -4.34 -31.82 -17.68
C SER A 238 -5.47 -32.21 -16.72
N ALA A 239 -5.71 -33.50 -16.51
CA ALA A 239 -6.68 -33.99 -15.53
C ALA A 239 -6.28 -33.60 -14.10
N GLN A 240 -5.00 -33.70 -13.73
CA GLN A 240 -4.51 -33.27 -12.41
C GLN A 240 -4.67 -31.75 -12.21
N GLU A 241 -4.29 -30.94 -13.20
CA GLU A 241 -4.41 -29.48 -13.11
C GLU A 241 -5.87 -29.00 -13.06
N LEU A 242 -6.78 -29.68 -13.77
CA LEU A 242 -8.23 -29.43 -13.64
C LEU A 242 -8.71 -29.75 -12.21
N LYS A 243 -8.28 -30.88 -11.64
CA LYS A 243 -8.67 -31.26 -10.27
C LYS A 243 -8.19 -30.21 -9.27
N GLU A 244 -6.95 -29.74 -9.40
CA GLU A 244 -6.40 -28.70 -8.53
C GLU A 244 -7.12 -27.36 -8.74
N PHE A 245 -7.42 -26.97 -9.97
CA PHE A 245 -8.25 -25.81 -10.27
C PHE A 245 -9.60 -25.86 -9.55
N LEU A 246 -10.33 -26.99 -9.64
CA LEU A 246 -11.61 -27.17 -8.96
C LEU A 246 -11.46 -27.18 -7.43
N SER A 247 -10.34 -27.69 -6.90
CA SER A 247 -10.00 -27.61 -5.48
C SER A 247 -9.80 -26.17 -5.02
N VAL A 248 -9.03 -25.38 -5.77
CA VAL A 248 -8.82 -23.95 -5.53
C VAL A 248 -10.14 -23.18 -5.53
N VAL A 249 -11.01 -23.40 -6.52
CA VAL A 249 -12.35 -22.81 -6.54
C VAL A 249 -13.13 -23.18 -5.28
N GLY A 250 -13.07 -24.44 -4.85
CA GLY A 250 -13.73 -24.92 -3.64
C GLY A 250 -13.21 -24.29 -2.34
N ARG A 251 -11.94 -23.87 -2.31
CA ARG A 251 -11.33 -23.16 -1.18
C ARG A 251 -11.59 -21.66 -1.22
N VAL A 252 -11.50 -21.05 -2.40
CA VAL A 252 -11.60 -19.61 -2.61
C VAL A 252 -13.04 -19.13 -2.52
N ALA A 253 -14.00 -19.82 -3.16
CA ALA A 253 -15.38 -19.35 -3.24
C ALA A 253 -16.06 -19.14 -1.86
N PRO A 254 -15.91 -20.04 -0.86
CA PRO A 254 -16.48 -19.80 0.48
C PRO A 254 -15.81 -18.64 1.22
N LEU A 255 -14.49 -18.50 1.10
CA LEU A 255 -13.74 -17.40 1.73
C LEU A 255 -14.14 -16.06 1.12
N TRP A 256 -14.22 -16.01 -0.22
CA TRP A 256 -14.66 -14.85 -0.97
C TRP A 256 -16.10 -14.49 -0.61
N HIS A 257 -17.00 -15.47 -0.51
CA HIS A 257 -18.38 -15.23 -0.10
C HIS A 257 -18.48 -14.62 1.30
N ALA A 258 -17.72 -15.13 2.26
CA ALA A 258 -17.74 -14.66 3.64
C ALA A 258 -17.22 -13.23 3.81
N ARG A 259 -16.33 -12.78 2.91
CA ARG A 259 -15.71 -11.44 2.97
C ARG A 259 -16.33 -10.44 2.01
N SER A 260 -17.13 -10.90 1.06
CA SER A 260 -17.74 -10.05 0.05
C SER A 260 -18.85 -9.17 0.66
N PRO A 261 -18.76 -7.83 0.53
CA PRO A 261 -19.76 -6.91 1.07
C PRO A 261 -21.02 -6.80 0.20
N TYR A 262 -20.95 -7.07 -1.11
CA TYR A 262 -22.04 -6.78 -2.04
C TYR A 262 -22.66 -8.02 -2.70
N ALA A 263 -22.10 -9.21 -2.47
CA ALA A 263 -22.52 -10.37 -3.24
C ALA A 263 -23.88 -10.92 -2.82
N LYS A 264 -24.59 -11.41 -3.83
CA LYS A 264 -25.78 -12.24 -3.63
C LYS A 264 -25.36 -13.70 -3.44
N ASN A 265 -25.95 -14.40 -2.48
CA ASN A 265 -25.67 -15.83 -2.24
C ASN A 265 -25.81 -16.69 -3.51
N GLU A 266 -26.75 -16.32 -4.39
CA GLU A 266 -27.04 -17.05 -5.63
C GLU A 266 -25.83 -17.16 -6.58
N SER A 267 -25.00 -16.12 -6.70
CA SER A 267 -23.85 -16.15 -7.63
C SER A 267 -22.79 -17.15 -7.17
N PHE A 268 -22.52 -17.20 -5.87
CA PHE A 268 -21.60 -18.17 -5.26
C PHE A 268 -22.14 -19.60 -5.31
N GLU A 269 -23.45 -19.78 -5.12
CA GLU A 269 -24.08 -21.09 -5.32
C GLU A 269 -23.90 -21.59 -6.76
N MET A 270 -24.09 -20.74 -7.77
CA MET A 270 -23.87 -21.12 -9.17
C MET A 270 -22.43 -21.53 -9.44
N ILE A 271 -21.45 -20.78 -8.92
CA ILE A 271 -20.02 -21.10 -9.02
C ILE A 271 -19.73 -22.48 -8.41
N LEU A 272 -20.23 -22.74 -7.19
CA LEU A 272 -20.02 -24.02 -6.50
C LEU A 272 -20.71 -25.17 -7.23
N ARG A 273 -21.93 -24.99 -7.75
CA ARG A 273 -22.64 -25.99 -8.56
C ARG A 273 -21.89 -26.34 -9.84
N LEU A 274 -21.34 -25.35 -10.55
CA LEU A 274 -20.53 -25.61 -11.75
C LEU A 274 -19.24 -26.37 -11.43
N LYS A 275 -18.60 -26.03 -10.31
CA LYS A 275 -17.44 -26.77 -9.80
C LYS A 275 -17.79 -28.22 -9.45
N GLU A 276 -18.90 -28.46 -8.75
CA GLU A 276 -19.37 -29.81 -8.42
C GLU A 276 -19.73 -30.63 -9.66
N ARG A 277 -20.39 -30.02 -10.65
CA ARG A 277 -20.71 -30.67 -11.93
C ARG A 277 -19.45 -31.15 -12.65
N ALA A 278 -18.44 -30.28 -12.77
CA ALA A 278 -17.16 -30.65 -13.37
C ALA A 278 -16.48 -31.77 -12.59
N MET A 279 -16.42 -31.66 -11.26
CA MET A 279 -15.78 -32.66 -10.40
C MET A 279 -16.47 -34.03 -10.45
N ASN A 280 -17.81 -34.05 -10.55
CA ASN A 280 -18.56 -35.30 -10.71
C ASN A 280 -18.23 -35.97 -12.04
N ARG A 281 -18.10 -35.23 -13.15
CA ARG A 281 -17.69 -35.82 -14.43
C ARG A 281 -16.30 -36.43 -14.37
N MET A 282 -15.36 -35.79 -13.68
CA MET A 282 -14.03 -36.36 -13.49
C MET A 282 -14.08 -37.74 -12.81
N LYS A 283 -14.96 -37.90 -11.82
CA LYS A 283 -15.11 -39.18 -11.09
C LYS A 283 -15.75 -40.30 -11.91
N HIS A 284 -16.53 -39.96 -12.94
CA HIS A 284 -17.23 -40.94 -13.78
C HIS A 284 -16.51 -41.22 -15.10
N ALA A 285 -15.48 -40.43 -15.44
CA ALA A 285 -14.63 -40.64 -16.62
C ALA A 285 -13.41 -41.53 -16.32
N ALA A 286 -12.99 -41.62 -15.05
CA ALA A 286 -11.95 -42.52 -14.56
C ALA A 286 -12.51 -43.90 -14.20
#